data_AF-A0A9P7QQK3-F1
#
_entry.id   AF-A0A9P7QQK3-F1
#
_cell.length_a   1.000
_cell.length_b   1.000
_cell.length_c   1.000
_cell.angle_alpha   90.00
_cell.angle_beta   90.00
_cell.angle_gamma   90.00
#
_symmetry.space_group_name_H-M   'P 1'
#
loop_
_entity.id
_entity.type
_entity.pdbx_description
1 polymer ?
#
loop_
_entity_poly.entity_id
_entity_poly.type
_entity_poly.pdbx_seq_one_letter_code
_entity_poly.pdbx_strand_id
1 'polypeptide(L)'
;MHVSASKLCLAVLATAGALSAAKKEKVWHAHSEKHYSKSFRLMVNVIAPVQDFPTPINHQYLSAVSVSPNTALVGMTNDTSNIIIFYQNGTVPERETEISHILTDNAFSPDSTGLNRGAPRNATGLKLSPDGDSETLQTVHIVDGPGDAGLFVTMHTEDFLHLEPNTWLACKNDSLAHLSEDLVVLRHMTKVEEDEDDKGAADKNKDTTDETPPTGCIPIVLTPECTVSPRLSAKGESGLSYILRTACYPNWKPELNKDIAKKAKKHDEDKEKAAKKAKAKQDKKEATHEKFRKMREKEKADNKQWHIEHAEKHRKKKEEKKNKKNKKMEKWGESGDY
;
A
#
# COMPACT_ATOMS: atom_id res chain seq x y z
N MET A 1 56.72 -12.63 20.14
CA MET A 1 55.49 -11.88 20.43
C MET A 1 54.81 -11.56 19.11
N HIS A 2 53.51 -11.88 19.04
CA HIS A 2 52.47 -11.41 18.11
C HIS A 2 52.75 -11.42 16.60
N VAL A 3 52.23 -12.42 15.87
CA VAL A 3 50.83 -12.59 15.39
C VAL A 3 50.61 -11.90 14.04
N SER A 4 50.36 -12.79 13.07
CA SER A 4 49.75 -12.60 11.76
C SER A 4 48.58 -11.61 11.74
N ALA A 5 48.55 -10.72 10.76
CA ALA A 5 47.35 -9.98 10.38
C ALA A 5 46.87 -10.48 9.02
N SER A 6 45.97 -11.48 9.07
CA SER A 6 45.21 -11.98 7.94
C SER A 6 44.31 -10.88 7.35
N LYS A 7 44.36 -10.76 6.04
CA LYS A 7 43.45 -9.96 5.21
C LYS A 7 42.01 -10.40 5.46
N LEU A 8 41.20 -9.52 6.04
CA LEU A 8 39.76 -9.68 6.19
C LEU A 8 39.10 -9.12 4.91
N CYS A 9 38.81 -9.99 3.93
CA CYS A 9 37.90 -9.64 2.83
C CYS A 9 36.46 -9.72 3.37
N LEU A 10 35.88 -8.57 3.70
CA LEU A 10 34.45 -8.40 3.93
C LEU A 10 33.75 -8.36 2.57
N ALA A 11 33.25 -9.50 2.12
CA ALA A 11 32.28 -9.55 1.03
C ALA A 11 30.90 -9.16 1.59
N VAL A 12 30.55 -7.89 1.47
CA VAL A 12 29.19 -7.39 1.67
C VAL A 12 28.36 -7.88 0.48
N LEU A 13 27.52 -8.91 0.69
CA LEU A 13 26.44 -9.24 -0.25
C LEU A 13 25.34 -8.18 -0.10
N ALA A 14 25.45 -7.11 -0.86
CA ALA A 14 24.31 -6.25 -1.15
C ALA A 14 23.37 -7.02 -2.09
N THR A 15 22.29 -7.60 -1.56
CA THR A 15 21.16 -8.04 -2.37
C THR A 15 20.38 -6.82 -2.82
N ALA A 16 20.91 -6.09 -3.81
CA ALA A 16 20.13 -5.19 -4.65
C ALA A 16 19.30 -6.07 -5.59
N GLY A 17 18.16 -6.54 -5.09
CA GLY A 17 17.15 -7.22 -5.89
C GLY A 17 16.43 -6.18 -6.74
N ALA A 18 16.60 -6.28 -8.06
CA ALA A 18 16.00 -5.44 -9.08
C ALA A 18 14.48 -5.24 -8.88
N LEU A 19 14.07 -4.02 -8.56
CA LEU A 19 12.75 -3.49 -8.86
C LEU A 19 12.83 -2.84 -10.26
N SER A 20 13.09 -3.64 -11.29
CA SER A 20 12.95 -3.16 -12.66
C SER A 20 11.53 -3.42 -13.15
N ALA A 21 10.84 -2.33 -13.44
CA ALA A 21 9.82 -2.21 -14.49
C ALA A 21 8.75 -3.32 -14.54
N ALA A 22 7.70 -3.11 -13.76
CA ALA A 22 6.37 -3.59 -14.14
C ALA A 22 5.36 -2.43 -14.06
N LYS A 23 5.64 -1.32 -14.76
CA LYS A 23 4.58 -0.40 -15.21
C LYS A 23 3.84 -1.14 -16.34
N LYS A 24 3.00 -2.10 -15.96
CA LYS A 24 1.94 -2.61 -16.82
C LYS A 24 0.68 -1.92 -16.38
N GLU A 25 0.40 -0.84 -17.10
CA GLU A 25 -0.88 -0.18 -17.24
C GLU A 25 -2.00 -1.22 -17.17
N LYS A 26 -2.80 -1.17 -16.10
CA LYS A 26 -4.07 -1.88 -16.07
C LYS A 26 -5.02 -1.05 -16.91
N VAL A 27 -5.07 -1.37 -18.20
CA VAL A 27 -6.15 -0.92 -19.07
C VAL A 27 -7.44 -1.55 -18.51
N TRP A 28 -8.26 -0.72 -17.87
CA TRP A 28 -9.61 -1.11 -17.46
C TRP A 28 -10.47 -1.21 -18.73
N HIS A 29 -10.51 -2.39 -19.32
CA HIS A 29 -11.44 -2.64 -20.43
C HIS A 29 -12.86 -2.74 -19.87
N ALA A 30 -13.55 -1.61 -19.80
CA ALA A 30 -14.98 -1.58 -19.55
C ALA A 30 -15.72 -2.04 -20.82
N HIS A 31 -15.84 -3.35 -21.03
CA HIS A 31 -16.82 -3.92 -21.96
C HIS A 31 -18.25 -3.89 -21.40
N SER A 32 -18.51 -3.09 -20.36
CA SER A 32 -19.85 -2.90 -19.82
C SER A 32 -20.64 -1.93 -20.69
N GLU A 33 -21.84 -2.37 -21.08
CA GLU A 33 -22.86 -1.54 -21.72
C GLU A 33 -23.02 -0.24 -20.93
N LYS A 34 -22.93 0.90 -21.62
CA LYS A 34 -23.10 2.23 -21.03
C LYS A 34 -24.56 2.65 -21.11
N HIS A 35 -25.09 3.12 -20.00
CA HIS A 35 -26.46 3.64 -19.88
C HIS A 35 -26.40 5.12 -19.53
N TYR A 36 -27.53 5.80 -19.66
CA TYR A 36 -27.64 7.22 -19.31
C TYR A 36 -28.71 7.41 -18.25
N SER A 37 -28.30 7.90 -17.08
CA SER A 37 -29.20 8.22 -15.98
C SER A 37 -29.04 9.67 -15.55
N LYS A 38 -30.07 10.24 -14.94
CA LYS A 38 -29.97 11.55 -14.27
C LYS A 38 -29.28 11.43 -12.90
N SER A 39 -29.21 10.22 -12.37
CA SER A 39 -28.63 9.92 -11.06
C SER A 39 -27.70 8.73 -11.13
N PHE A 40 -26.62 8.78 -10.37
CA PHE A 40 -25.65 7.70 -10.28
C PHE A 40 -25.09 7.60 -8.86
N ARG A 41 -24.48 6.46 -8.55
CA ARG A 41 -23.65 6.25 -7.37
C ARG A 41 -22.20 6.20 -7.82
N LEU A 42 -21.28 6.65 -6.99
CA LEU A 42 -19.85 6.56 -7.28
C LEU A 42 -19.27 5.37 -6.53
N MET A 43 -18.77 4.41 -7.29
CA MET A 43 -18.15 3.20 -6.79
C MET A 43 -16.64 3.33 -6.82
N VAL A 44 -15.97 2.91 -5.76
CA VAL A 44 -14.53 2.95 -5.59
C VAL A 44 -13.89 1.79 -6.33
N ASN A 45 -12.95 2.06 -7.24
CA ASN A 45 -12.08 1.06 -7.83
C ASN A 45 -10.63 1.33 -7.43
N VAL A 46 -10.04 0.45 -6.63
CA VAL A 46 -8.64 0.56 -6.22
C VAL A 46 -7.73 0.16 -7.38
N ILE A 47 -6.82 1.05 -7.79
CA ILE A 47 -5.93 0.83 -8.95
C ILE A 47 -5.06 -0.43 -8.75
N ALA A 48 -4.54 -0.60 -7.54
CA ALA A 48 -3.77 -1.77 -7.12
C ALA A 48 -4.47 -2.49 -5.96
N PRO A 49 -5.36 -3.48 -6.22
CA PRO A 49 -6.10 -4.19 -5.17
C PRO A 49 -5.23 -4.89 -4.12
N VAL A 50 -3.98 -5.19 -4.43
CA VAL A 50 -3.01 -5.74 -3.47
C VAL A 50 -2.52 -4.72 -2.44
N GLN A 51 -2.79 -3.43 -2.69
CA GLN A 51 -2.50 -2.31 -1.79
C GLN A 51 -3.77 -1.83 -1.06
N ASP A 52 -4.90 -2.51 -1.22
CA ASP A 52 -6.13 -2.15 -0.51
C ASP A 52 -5.94 -2.21 1.01
N PHE A 53 -6.81 -1.51 1.74
CA PHE A 53 -6.79 -1.49 3.20
C PHE A 53 -7.10 -2.86 3.80
N PRO A 54 -6.72 -3.12 5.07
CA PRO A 54 -7.06 -4.37 5.76
C PRO A 54 -8.57 -4.66 5.76
N THR A 55 -9.38 -3.61 5.86
CA THR A 55 -10.81 -3.61 5.53
C THR A 55 -10.96 -3.13 4.09
N PRO A 56 -11.24 -4.00 3.10
CA PRO A 56 -11.19 -3.62 1.70
C PRO A 56 -12.22 -2.55 1.35
N ILE A 57 -11.78 -1.50 0.65
CA ILE A 57 -12.68 -0.45 0.13
C ILE A 57 -13.01 -0.63 -1.35
N ASN A 58 -12.33 -1.54 -2.04
CA ASN A 58 -12.61 -1.79 -3.44
C ASN A 58 -14.05 -2.27 -3.65
N HIS A 59 -14.75 -1.63 -4.58
CA HIS A 59 -16.18 -1.75 -4.89
C HIS A 59 -17.15 -1.29 -3.80
N GLN A 60 -16.67 -0.55 -2.80
CA GLN A 60 -17.56 0.23 -1.94
C GLN A 60 -18.09 1.47 -2.68
N TYR A 61 -19.11 2.11 -2.13
CA TYR A 61 -19.65 3.36 -2.66
C TYR A 61 -19.33 4.53 -1.73
N LEU A 62 -19.40 5.74 -2.26
CA LEU A 62 -19.24 6.95 -1.45
C LEU A 62 -20.43 7.14 -0.48
N SER A 63 -20.10 7.60 0.72
CA SER A 63 -21.03 7.91 1.80
C SER A 63 -20.71 9.27 2.42
N ALA A 64 -21.67 9.83 3.17
CA ALA A 64 -21.51 11.11 3.84
C ALA A 64 -21.37 10.89 5.35
N VAL A 65 -20.34 11.48 5.96
CA VAL A 65 -20.18 11.53 7.41
C VAL A 65 -20.33 12.98 7.86
N SER A 66 -21.46 13.31 8.49
CA SER A 66 -21.72 14.68 8.96
C SER A 66 -20.69 15.09 10.01
N VAL A 67 -19.97 16.18 9.73
CA VAL A 67 -19.00 16.78 10.67
C VAL A 67 -19.49 18.12 11.21
N SER A 68 -20.41 18.76 10.49
CA SER A 68 -21.11 19.97 10.91
C SER A 68 -22.53 19.98 10.33
N PRO A 69 -23.40 20.94 10.72
CA PRO A 69 -24.76 21.05 10.18
C PRO A 69 -24.83 21.14 8.65
N ASN A 70 -23.83 21.76 8.02
CA ASN A 70 -23.83 22.10 6.60
C ASN A 70 -22.58 21.54 5.88
N THR A 71 -21.90 20.58 6.53
CA THR A 71 -20.66 20.00 6.01
C THR A 71 -20.57 18.54 6.41
N ALA A 72 -20.29 17.69 5.42
CA ALA A 72 -19.99 16.28 5.63
C ALA A 72 -18.64 15.96 4.97
N LEU A 73 -17.93 14.98 5.53
CA LEU A 73 -16.84 14.32 4.83
C LEU A 73 -17.40 13.27 3.88
N VAL A 74 -16.66 13.00 2.82
CA VAL A 74 -16.93 11.88 1.94
C VAL A 74 -16.14 10.66 2.42
N GLY A 75 -16.84 9.63 2.87
CA GLY A 75 -16.28 8.34 3.25
C GLY A 75 -16.67 7.22 2.28
N MET A 76 -16.38 5.97 2.64
CA MET A 76 -16.76 4.78 1.87
C MET A 76 -17.65 3.84 2.68
N THR A 77 -18.63 3.21 2.01
CA THR A 77 -19.53 2.23 2.64
C THR A 77 -20.01 1.17 1.67
N ASN A 78 -20.36 0.00 2.20
CA ASN A 78 -21.19 -1.01 1.53
C ASN A 78 -22.64 -1.02 2.02
N ASP A 79 -22.96 -0.21 3.04
CA ASP A 79 -24.30 -0.13 3.58
C ASP A 79 -25.20 0.69 2.66
N THR A 80 -26.15 0.00 2.03
CA THR A 80 -27.06 0.58 1.04
C THR A 80 -27.92 1.73 1.56
N SER A 81 -28.17 1.83 2.88
CA SER A 81 -28.90 2.98 3.44
C SER A 81 -28.07 4.26 3.51
N ASN A 82 -26.75 4.16 3.45
CA ASN A 82 -25.82 5.28 3.62
C ASN A 82 -25.09 5.69 2.33
N ILE A 83 -25.44 5.07 1.20
CA ILE A 83 -24.84 5.40 -0.09
C ILE A 83 -25.37 6.74 -0.61
N ILE A 84 -24.47 7.62 -1.02
CA ILE A 84 -24.82 8.89 -1.64
C ILE A 84 -25.31 8.68 -3.09
N ILE A 85 -26.38 9.37 -3.45
CA ILE A 85 -26.81 9.53 -4.84
C ILE A 85 -26.30 10.86 -5.35
N PHE A 86 -25.64 10.82 -6.51
CA PHE A 86 -25.06 11.98 -7.18
C PHE A 86 -25.80 12.33 -8.47
N TYR A 87 -25.71 13.60 -8.83
CA TYR A 87 -26.25 14.20 -10.04
C TYR A 87 -25.17 15.10 -10.65
N GLN A 88 -25.02 15.07 -11.97
CA GLN A 88 -24.18 16.06 -12.64
C GLN A 88 -25.07 17.23 -13.08
N ASN A 89 -24.71 18.44 -12.64
CA ASN A 89 -25.49 19.64 -12.88
C ASN A 89 -24.69 20.66 -13.68
N GLY A 90 -25.31 21.16 -14.74
CA GLY A 90 -24.74 22.14 -15.65
C GLY A 90 -25.51 22.14 -16.97
N THR A 91 -25.32 23.19 -17.75
CA THR A 91 -25.78 23.25 -19.13
C THR A 91 -24.93 22.34 -20.01
N VAL A 92 -25.40 22.06 -21.24
CA VAL A 92 -24.61 21.28 -22.21
C VAL A 92 -23.25 21.93 -22.48
N PRO A 93 -23.14 23.26 -22.72
CA PRO A 93 -21.86 23.93 -22.88
C PRO A 93 -20.97 23.81 -21.65
N GLU A 94 -21.49 23.99 -20.43
CA GLU A 94 -20.69 23.87 -19.20
C GLU A 94 -20.11 22.46 -19.00
N ARG A 95 -20.83 21.42 -19.44
CA ARG A 95 -20.28 20.05 -19.45
C ARG A 95 -19.20 19.88 -20.53
N GLU A 96 -19.41 20.43 -21.73
CA GLU A 96 -18.44 20.35 -22.82
C GLU A 96 -17.16 21.13 -22.53
N THR A 97 -17.24 22.19 -21.72
CA THR A 97 -16.08 22.94 -21.21
C THR A 97 -15.65 22.47 -19.82
N GLU A 98 -16.09 21.29 -19.38
CA GLU A 98 -15.60 20.62 -18.17
C GLU A 98 -15.78 21.39 -16.85
N ILE A 99 -16.71 22.36 -16.79
CA ILE A 99 -16.98 23.21 -15.61
C ILE A 99 -18.28 22.84 -14.90
N SER A 100 -18.82 21.64 -15.12
CA SER A 100 -20.02 21.18 -14.42
C SER A 100 -19.75 20.90 -12.93
N HIS A 101 -20.84 20.66 -12.19
CA HIS A 101 -20.81 20.34 -10.76
C HIS A 101 -21.34 18.94 -10.49
N ILE A 102 -20.88 18.32 -9.40
CA ILE A 102 -21.46 17.10 -8.84
C ILE A 102 -22.26 17.42 -7.58
N LEU A 103 -23.57 17.19 -7.65
CA LEU A 103 -24.53 17.47 -6.60
C LEU A 103 -25.04 16.20 -5.93
N THR A 104 -25.61 16.34 -4.74
CA THR A 104 -26.33 15.33 -3.98
C THR A 104 -27.44 15.96 -3.12
N ASP A 105 -28.46 15.17 -2.78
CA ASP A 105 -29.64 15.57 -1.99
C ASP A 105 -29.87 14.71 -0.74
N ASN A 106 -29.04 13.69 -0.51
CA ASN A 106 -29.18 12.76 0.62
C ASN A 106 -28.03 12.77 1.62
N ALA A 107 -26.99 13.59 1.41
CA ALA A 107 -25.81 13.65 2.27
C ALA A 107 -26.10 14.04 3.74
N PHE A 108 -27.18 14.80 3.98
CA PHE A 108 -27.57 15.28 5.31
C PHE A 108 -28.93 14.74 5.77
N SER A 109 -29.42 13.65 5.14
CA SER A 109 -30.73 13.08 5.45
C SER A 109 -30.81 12.58 6.91
N PRO A 110 -31.97 12.69 7.60
CA PRO A 110 -32.14 12.31 9.00
C PRO A 110 -31.70 10.90 9.38
N ASP A 111 -31.77 9.99 8.41
CA ASP A 111 -31.49 8.56 8.54
C ASP A 111 -30.00 8.23 8.62
N SER A 112 -29.10 9.10 8.15
CA SER A 112 -27.65 8.86 8.23
C SER A 112 -27.02 9.25 9.58
N THR A 113 -27.75 9.95 10.46
CA THR A 113 -27.21 10.43 11.75
C THR A 113 -28.14 10.24 12.95
N GLY A 114 -29.37 9.76 12.75
CA GLY A 114 -30.38 9.67 13.82
C GLY A 114 -30.83 11.02 14.39
N LEU A 115 -30.29 12.13 13.90
CA LEU A 115 -30.79 13.48 14.14
C LEU A 115 -31.70 13.86 12.99
N ASN A 116 -32.95 14.22 13.30
CA ASN A 116 -33.91 14.84 12.38
C ASN A 116 -33.40 16.20 11.86
N ARG A 117 -32.37 16.20 11.00
CA ARG A 117 -32.02 17.34 10.15
C ARG A 117 -32.79 17.14 8.86
N GLY A 118 -33.88 17.89 8.69
CA GLY A 118 -34.68 17.83 7.46
C GLY A 118 -33.78 17.93 6.23
N ALA A 119 -34.18 17.25 5.14
CA ALA A 119 -33.44 17.26 3.88
C ALA A 119 -33.00 18.69 3.50
N PRO A 120 -31.76 18.89 3.01
CA PRO A 120 -31.30 20.20 2.56
C PRO A 120 -32.31 20.79 1.60
N ARG A 121 -32.80 22.01 1.89
CA ARG A 121 -33.74 22.73 1.01
C ARG A 121 -33.08 23.21 -0.29
N ASN A 122 -31.75 23.18 -0.33
CA ASN A 122 -30.91 23.58 -1.44
C ASN A 122 -30.06 22.38 -1.86
N ALA A 123 -29.67 22.32 -3.12
CA ALA A 123 -28.70 21.32 -3.58
C ALA A 123 -27.41 21.41 -2.76
N THR A 124 -26.79 20.26 -2.49
CA THR A 124 -25.49 20.15 -1.84
C THR A 124 -24.49 19.55 -2.82
N GLY A 125 -23.21 19.89 -2.71
CA GLY A 125 -22.23 19.56 -3.75
C GLY A 125 -20.87 19.24 -3.19
N LEU A 126 -20.04 18.61 -4.04
CA LEU A 126 -18.66 18.26 -3.69
C LEU A 126 -17.78 19.51 -3.69
N LYS A 127 -17.01 19.69 -2.63
CA LYS A 127 -16.03 20.76 -2.48
C LYS A 127 -14.67 20.17 -2.10
N LEU A 128 -13.64 20.61 -2.78
CA LEU A 128 -12.24 20.30 -2.52
C LEU A 128 -11.68 21.38 -1.59
N SER A 129 -11.29 21.00 -0.38
CA SER A 129 -10.70 21.92 0.60
C SER A 129 -9.25 21.56 0.85
N PRO A 130 -8.29 22.49 0.79
CA PRO A 130 -6.90 22.21 1.12
C PRO A 130 -6.75 21.50 2.46
N ASP A 131 -5.90 20.48 2.53
CA ASP A 131 -5.62 19.75 3.76
C ASP A 131 -4.52 20.46 4.56
N GLY A 132 -4.95 21.31 5.51
CA GLY A 132 -4.05 22.17 6.28
C GLY A 132 -3.26 23.12 5.37
N ASP A 133 -1.93 23.06 5.47
CA ASP A 133 -1.00 23.84 4.66
C ASP A 133 -0.54 23.11 3.39
N SER A 134 -1.18 21.98 3.04
CA SER A 134 -0.81 21.23 1.82
C SER A 134 -1.23 21.98 0.56
N GLU A 135 -0.26 22.20 -0.34
CA GLU A 135 -0.50 22.79 -1.66
C GLU A 135 -1.08 21.80 -2.67
N THR A 136 -0.89 20.49 -2.42
CA THR A 136 -1.24 19.43 -3.37
C THR A 136 -2.38 18.53 -2.92
N LEU A 137 -2.62 18.40 -1.61
CA LEU A 137 -3.63 17.51 -1.07
C LEU A 137 -4.87 18.29 -0.64
N GLN A 138 -6.03 17.83 -1.10
CA GLN A 138 -7.32 18.41 -0.78
C GLN A 138 -8.25 17.33 -0.21
N THR A 139 -8.93 17.63 0.89
CA THR A 139 -9.98 16.78 1.44
C THR A 139 -11.31 17.08 0.76
N VAL A 140 -12.07 16.02 0.42
CA VAL A 140 -13.37 16.16 -0.23
C VAL A 140 -14.47 16.26 0.82
N HIS A 141 -15.22 17.35 0.75
CA HIS A 141 -16.38 17.63 1.57
C HIS A 141 -17.65 17.67 0.72
N ILE A 142 -18.78 17.41 1.34
CA ILE A 142 -20.09 17.81 0.83
C ILE A 142 -20.52 19.05 1.62
N VAL A 143 -20.90 20.09 0.91
CA VAL A 143 -21.28 21.39 1.48
C VAL A 143 -22.63 21.86 0.93
N ASP A 144 -23.27 22.76 1.66
CA ASP A 144 -24.43 23.49 1.15
C ASP A 144 -24.08 24.29 -0.13
N GLY A 145 -24.93 24.19 -1.15
CA GLY A 145 -24.72 24.81 -2.45
C GLY A 145 -24.10 23.85 -3.49
N PRO A 146 -23.73 24.36 -4.68
CA PRO A 146 -23.31 23.52 -5.79
C PRO A 146 -21.93 22.86 -5.62
N GLY A 147 -21.15 23.26 -4.61
CA GLY A 147 -19.75 22.83 -4.49
C GLY A 147 -18.86 23.47 -5.55
N ASP A 148 -17.73 22.84 -5.84
CA ASP A 148 -16.77 23.31 -6.82
C ASP A 148 -17.20 22.93 -8.25
N ALA A 149 -16.88 23.78 -9.21
CA ALA A 149 -16.92 23.46 -10.63
C ALA A 149 -15.70 22.62 -11.01
N GLY A 150 -15.69 22.01 -12.20
CA GLY A 150 -14.57 21.18 -12.65
C GLY A 150 -14.71 19.71 -12.28
N LEU A 151 -15.82 19.34 -11.62
CA LEU A 151 -16.10 17.97 -11.23
C LEU A 151 -17.16 17.38 -12.18
N PHE A 152 -16.78 16.36 -12.93
CA PHE A 152 -17.66 15.81 -13.96
C PHE A 152 -17.38 14.34 -14.23
N VAL A 153 -18.40 13.61 -14.68
CA VAL A 153 -18.20 12.26 -15.19
C VAL A 153 -17.84 12.34 -16.66
N THR A 154 -16.83 11.58 -17.08
CA THR A 154 -16.40 11.52 -18.48
C THR A 154 -17.56 11.14 -19.42
N MET A 155 -17.65 11.82 -20.55
CA MET A 155 -18.77 11.68 -21.49
C MET A 155 -18.47 10.73 -22.66
N HIS A 156 -17.19 10.60 -23.03
CA HIS A 156 -16.79 9.94 -24.26
C HIS A 156 -17.11 8.44 -24.24
N THR A 157 -17.80 8.00 -25.28
CA THR A 157 -18.36 6.64 -25.38
C THR A 157 -17.31 5.57 -25.59
N GLU A 158 -16.08 5.93 -25.93
CA GLU A 158 -14.96 4.99 -26.09
C GLU A 158 -14.14 4.82 -24.81
N ASP A 159 -14.23 5.76 -23.86
CA ASP A 159 -13.37 5.79 -22.68
C ASP A 159 -13.99 5.11 -21.46
N PHE A 160 -13.15 4.71 -20.51
CA PHE A 160 -13.60 4.25 -19.20
C PHE A 160 -14.34 5.39 -18.48
N LEU A 161 -15.57 5.13 -18.00
CA LEU A 161 -16.34 6.15 -17.29
C LEU A 161 -15.81 6.34 -15.87
N HIS A 162 -15.47 7.58 -15.52
CA HIS A 162 -15.00 7.93 -14.19
C HIS A 162 -15.29 9.40 -13.87
N LEU A 163 -15.18 9.75 -12.58
CA LEU A 163 -15.21 11.12 -12.12
C LEU A 163 -13.85 11.78 -12.35
N GLU A 164 -13.85 12.92 -13.02
CA GLU A 164 -12.73 13.84 -13.16
C GLU A 164 -12.80 14.93 -12.06
N PRO A 165 -11.64 15.46 -11.62
CA PRO A 165 -10.27 15.07 -12.00
C PRO A 165 -9.88 13.66 -11.53
N ASN A 166 -9.09 12.90 -12.29
CA ASN A 166 -8.85 11.47 -12.05
C ASN A 166 -7.76 11.11 -11.00
N THR A 167 -7.31 12.07 -10.20
CA THR A 167 -6.27 11.92 -9.16
C THR A 167 -6.87 11.74 -7.76
N TRP A 168 -7.85 10.85 -7.65
CA TRP A 168 -8.54 10.55 -6.38
C TRP A 168 -7.73 9.62 -5.48
N LEU A 169 -7.75 9.91 -4.19
CA LEU A 169 -7.11 9.13 -3.14
C LEU A 169 -8.13 8.70 -2.09
N ALA A 170 -8.01 7.47 -1.62
CA ALA A 170 -8.65 7.03 -0.39
C ALA A 170 -7.60 7.03 0.73
N CYS A 171 -7.84 7.78 1.79
CA CYS A 171 -6.88 7.97 2.88
C CYS A 171 -7.47 7.55 4.21
N LYS A 172 -6.66 6.97 5.10
CA LYS A 172 -7.07 6.84 6.50
C LYS A 172 -7.32 8.22 7.10
N ASN A 173 -8.34 8.31 7.94
CA ASN A 173 -8.63 9.54 8.68
C ASN A 173 -7.55 9.80 9.74
N ASP A 174 -6.64 10.72 9.44
CA ASP A 174 -5.60 11.22 10.34
C ASP A 174 -5.91 12.63 10.86
N SER A 175 -6.67 13.43 10.10
CA SER A 175 -6.95 14.84 10.42
C SER A 175 -8.09 15.06 11.42
N LEU A 176 -9.00 14.10 11.63
CA LEU A 176 -10.19 14.28 12.49
C LEU A 176 -10.29 13.20 13.55
N ALA A 177 -9.44 13.32 14.59
CA ALA A 177 -9.33 12.36 15.70
C ALA A 177 -10.62 12.13 16.50
N HIS A 178 -11.63 13.00 16.39
CA HIS A 178 -12.94 12.79 17.04
C HIS A 178 -13.88 11.89 16.22
N LEU A 179 -13.52 11.59 14.97
CA LEU A 179 -14.18 10.60 14.13
C LEU A 179 -13.42 9.26 14.23
N SER A 180 -14.06 8.17 13.82
CA SER A 180 -13.47 6.83 13.87
C SER A 180 -12.09 6.78 13.20
N GLU A 181 -11.11 6.14 13.84
CA GLU A 181 -9.77 5.88 13.28
C GLU A 181 -9.81 4.94 12.06
N ASP A 182 -10.86 4.13 11.95
CA ASP A 182 -11.09 3.21 10.82
C ASP A 182 -11.79 3.89 9.65
N LEU A 183 -12.16 5.17 9.77
CA LEU A 183 -12.78 5.90 8.68
C LEU A 183 -11.77 6.13 7.56
N VAL A 184 -12.13 5.71 6.35
CA VAL A 184 -11.40 6.06 5.14
C VAL A 184 -12.14 7.24 4.49
N VAL A 185 -11.39 8.29 4.16
CA VAL A 185 -11.91 9.54 3.60
C VAL A 185 -11.41 9.74 2.17
N LEU A 186 -12.24 10.38 1.35
CA LEU A 186 -11.89 10.75 0.00
C LEU A 186 -11.05 12.03 0.00
N ARG A 187 -9.91 11.99 -0.70
CA ARG A 187 -9.05 13.14 -0.98
C ARG A 187 -8.78 13.25 -2.48
N HIS A 188 -8.35 14.43 -2.90
CA HIS A 188 -7.92 14.75 -4.25
C HIS A 188 -6.47 15.26 -4.21
N MET A 189 -5.68 14.89 -5.20
CA MET A 189 -4.31 15.39 -5.36
C MET A 189 -4.24 16.28 -6.61
N THR A 190 -3.96 17.57 -6.43
CA THR A 190 -3.71 18.49 -7.55
C THR A 190 -2.35 18.19 -8.16
N LYS A 191 -2.24 18.30 -9.48
CA LYS A 191 -0.95 18.25 -10.17
C LYS A 191 -0.26 19.60 -9.99
N VAL A 192 0.96 19.60 -9.48
CA VAL A 192 1.81 20.80 -9.50
C VAL A 192 2.30 20.98 -10.93
N GLU A 193 1.85 22.02 -11.62
CA GLU A 193 2.48 22.47 -12.85
C GLU A 193 3.81 23.12 -12.46
N GLU A 194 4.94 22.56 -12.91
CA GLU A 194 6.25 23.22 -12.73
C GLU A 194 6.24 24.50 -13.57
N ASP A 195 6.40 25.66 -12.94
CA ASP A 195 6.52 26.96 -13.61
C ASP A 195 7.66 26.91 -14.64
N GLU A 196 7.36 27.16 -15.91
CA GLU A 196 8.34 27.12 -17.03
C GLU A 196 9.44 28.21 -16.95
N ASP A 197 9.44 29.05 -15.91
CA ASP A 197 10.30 30.24 -15.83
C ASP A 197 11.65 30.03 -15.12
N ASP A 198 11.89 28.89 -14.46
CA ASP A 198 13.21 28.59 -13.88
C ASP A 198 14.17 27.98 -14.91
N LYS A 199 14.70 28.84 -15.79
CA LYS A 199 15.89 28.55 -16.61
C LYS A 199 17.13 28.42 -15.73
N GLY A 200 17.28 27.26 -15.09
CA GLY A 200 18.43 26.89 -14.29
C GLY A 200 18.73 25.40 -14.35
N ALA A 201 19.21 24.93 -15.51
CA ALA A 201 19.93 23.68 -15.72
C ALA A 201 19.70 22.56 -14.67
N ALA A 202 18.54 21.90 -14.72
CA ALA A 202 18.32 20.60 -14.09
C ALA A 202 17.54 19.70 -15.05
N ASP A 203 17.85 18.41 -15.01
CA ASP A 203 17.52 17.35 -15.96
C ASP A 203 16.13 17.44 -16.63
N LYS A 204 16.12 17.52 -17.97
CA LYS A 204 14.92 17.41 -18.84
C LYS A 204 14.32 15.98 -18.88
N ASN A 205 14.36 15.25 -17.78
CA ASN A 205 13.80 13.91 -17.70
C ASN A 205 13.18 13.63 -16.32
N LYS A 206 12.63 14.66 -15.68
CA LYS A 206 11.76 14.50 -14.52
C LYS A 206 10.32 14.55 -15.03
N ASP A 207 9.80 13.36 -15.32
CA ASP A 207 8.38 13.13 -15.56
C ASP A 207 7.61 13.65 -14.33
N THR A 208 6.89 14.76 -14.46
CA THR A 208 6.13 15.44 -13.40
C THR A 208 4.87 14.66 -12.97
N THR A 209 4.91 13.34 -13.09
CA THR A 209 3.80 12.43 -12.73
C THR A 209 4.10 11.54 -11.51
N ASP A 210 5.27 11.69 -10.87
CA ASP A 210 5.74 10.85 -9.77
C ASP A 210 5.49 11.45 -8.37
N GLU A 211 4.40 12.19 -8.15
CA GLU A 211 3.94 12.43 -6.79
C GLU A 211 3.35 11.13 -6.22
N THR A 212 4.17 10.44 -5.43
CA THR A 212 3.75 9.22 -4.75
C THR A 212 2.65 9.58 -3.75
N PRO A 213 1.50 8.87 -3.74
CA PRO A 213 0.44 9.13 -2.76
C PRO A 213 0.99 9.19 -1.33
N PRO A 214 0.48 10.11 -0.48
CA PRO A 214 0.91 10.20 0.92
C PRO A 214 0.78 8.85 1.64
N THR A 215 1.60 8.67 2.69
CA THR A 215 1.55 7.43 3.48
C THR A 215 0.16 7.26 4.09
N GLY A 216 -0.44 6.08 3.92
CA GLY A 216 -1.81 5.82 4.40
C GLY A 216 -2.91 6.20 3.41
N CYS A 217 -2.54 6.70 2.23
CA CYS A 217 -3.43 6.91 1.10
C CYS A 217 -3.17 5.90 -0.01
N ILE A 218 -4.23 5.50 -0.72
CA ILE A 218 -4.13 4.65 -1.91
C ILE A 218 -4.89 5.31 -3.07
N PRO A 219 -4.37 5.21 -4.31
CA PRO A 219 -5.02 5.81 -5.46
C PRO A 219 -6.21 4.96 -5.90
N ILE A 220 -7.30 5.65 -6.19
CA ILE A 220 -8.58 5.06 -6.58
C ILE A 220 -9.13 5.72 -7.83
N VAL A 221 -10.07 5.04 -8.48
CA VAL A 221 -10.88 5.59 -9.56
C VAL A 221 -12.34 5.51 -9.12
N LEU A 222 -13.06 6.62 -9.27
CA LEU A 222 -14.48 6.69 -8.92
C LEU A 222 -15.32 6.45 -10.17
N THR A 223 -16.02 5.32 -10.22
CA THR A 223 -16.78 4.89 -11.39
C THR A 223 -18.27 5.10 -11.18
N PRO A 224 -18.98 5.73 -12.14
CA PRO A 224 -20.40 5.98 -12.04
C PRO A 224 -21.21 4.70 -12.33
N GLU A 225 -22.05 4.31 -11.36
CA GLU A 225 -23.06 3.27 -11.53
C GLU A 225 -24.46 3.89 -11.57
N CYS A 226 -25.26 3.52 -12.58
CA CYS A 226 -26.60 4.06 -12.74
C CYS A 226 -27.48 3.68 -11.56
N THR A 227 -28.24 4.67 -11.07
CA THR A 227 -29.29 4.44 -10.09
C THR A 227 -30.52 5.28 -10.45
N VAL A 228 -31.64 5.00 -9.79
CA VAL A 228 -32.85 5.81 -9.87
C VAL A 228 -32.96 6.60 -8.58
N SER A 229 -33.02 7.93 -8.68
CA SER A 229 -33.34 8.78 -7.54
C SER A 229 -34.86 8.88 -7.34
N PRO A 230 -35.39 8.63 -6.13
CA PRO A 230 -36.80 8.83 -5.83
C PRO A 230 -37.20 10.30 -5.71
N ARG A 231 -36.25 11.25 -5.65
CA ARG A 231 -36.53 12.67 -5.37
C ARG A 231 -36.61 13.56 -6.60
N LEU A 232 -36.01 13.14 -7.73
CA LEU A 232 -36.10 13.87 -9.00
C LEU A 232 -37.49 13.90 -9.64
N SER A 233 -38.47 13.19 -9.08
CA SER A 233 -39.87 13.25 -9.50
C SER A 233 -40.62 14.48 -8.96
N ALA A 234 -40.09 15.17 -7.94
CA ALA A 234 -40.70 16.37 -7.39
C ALA A 234 -40.18 17.61 -8.12
N LYS A 235 -41.02 18.23 -8.96
CA LYS A 235 -40.71 19.53 -9.57
C LYS A 235 -40.38 20.55 -8.49
N GLY A 236 -39.22 21.22 -8.59
CA GLY A 236 -39.05 22.55 -8.02
C GLY A 236 -38.03 22.73 -6.89
N GLU A 237 -37.05 21.86 -6.71
CA GLU A 237 -35.90 22.18 -5.85
C GLU A 237 -34.92 23.10 -6.59
N SER A 238 -34.88 24.35 -6.16
CA SER A 238 -33.95 25.39 -6.63
C SER A 238 -32.51 24.93 -6.47
N GLY A 239 -31.86 24.55 -7.58
CA GLY A 239 -30.50 24.02 -7.62
C GLY A 239 -30.35 22.76 -8.48
N LEU A 240 -31.44 22.05 -8.77
CA LEU A 240 -31.48 20.84 -9.60
C LEU A 240 -32.02 21.10 -11.03
N SER A 241 -32.06 22.37 -11.44
CA SER A 241 -32.70 22.80 -12.68
C SER A 241 -31.98 22.34 -13.96
N TYR A 242 -30.69 21.99 -13.87
CA TYR A 242 -29.87 21.60 -15.01
C TYR A 242 -29.22 20.23 -14.83
N ILE A 243 -29.95 19.27 -14.25
CA ILE A 243 -29.44 17.89 -14.15
C ILE A 243 -29.32 17.28 -15.54
N LEU A 244 -28.09 16.90 -15.87
CA LEU A 244 -27.73 16.26 -17.11
C LEU A 244 -28.02 14.75 -17.05
N ARG A 245 -28.20 14.15 -18.23
CA ARG A 245 -28.10 12.70 -18.35
C ARG A 245 -26.63 12.33 -18.45
N THR A 246 -26.13 11.68 -17.41
CA THR A 246 -24.74 11.26 -17.27
C THR A 246 -24.59 9.80 -17.69
N ALA A 247 -23.50 9.51 -18.39
CA ALA A 247 -23.14 8.14 -18.74
C ALA A 247 -22.75 7.39 -17.46
N CYS A 248 -23.26 6.18 -17.30
CA CYS A 248 -23.00 5.33 -16.14
C CYS A 248 -23.15 3.86 -16.52
N TYR A 249 -22.68 2.96 -15.66
CA TYR A 249 -22.85 1.52 -15.88
C TYR A 249 -24.10 1.01 -15.16
N PRO A 250 -24.98 0.21 -15.81
CA PRO A 250 -26.22 -0.26 -15.20
C PRO A 250 -26.00 -1.30 -14.10
N ASN A 251 -24.92 -2.07 -14.20
CA ASN A 251 -24.47 -3.04 -13.20
C ASN A 251 -22.96 -3.15 -13.36
N TRP A 252 -22.20 -2.27 -12.70
CA TRP A 252 -20.76 -2.35 -12.83
C TRP A 252 -20.28 -3.63 -12.17
N LYS A 253 -19.80 -4.55 -13.00
CA LYS A 253 -18.99 -5.67 -12.56
C LYS A 253 -17.67 -5.47 -13.23
N PRO A 254 -16.57 -5.30 -12.50
CA PRO A 254 -15.28 -5.44 -13.11
C PRO A 254 -15.26 -6.84 -13.67
N GLU A 255 -15.26 -6.99 -14.99
CA GLU A 255 -14.81 -8.23 -15.59
C GLU A 255 -13.35 -8.34 -15.20
N LEU A 256 -13.11 -9.01 -14.06
CA LEU A 256 -11.81 -9.53 -13.72
C LEU A 256 -11.49 -10.46 -14.87
N ASN A 257 -10.77 -9.94 -15.86
CA ASN A 257 -10.37 -10.69 -17.03
C ASN A 257 -9.87 -12.03 -16.51
N LYS A 258 -10.57 -13.12 -16.84
CA LYS A 258 -10.37 -14.42 -16.19
C LYS A 258 -8.90 -14.85 -16.31
N ASP A 259 -8.20 -14.32 -17.31
CA ASP A 259 -6.77 -14.51 -17.52
C ASP A 259 -5.90 -13.72 -16.54
N ILE A 260 -6.30 -12.52 -16.12
CA ILE A 260 -5.65 -11.76 -15.05
C ILE A 260 -5.85 -12.46 -13.70
N ALA A 261 -7.07 -12.93 -13.41
CA ALA A 261 -7.37 -13.70 -12.19
C ALA A 261 -6.53 -15.00 -12.12
N LYS A 262 -6.46 -15.74 -13.23
CA LYS A 262 -5.63 -16.93 -13.36
C LYS A 262 -4.14 -16.61 -13.25
N LYS A 263 -3.68 -15.51 -13.84
CA LYS A 263 -2.27 -15.07 -13.75
C LYS A 263 -1.90 -14.66 -12.33
N ALA A 264 -2.77 -13.96 -11.61
CA ALA A 264 -2.56 -13.59 -10.21
C ALA A 264 -2.48 -14.85 -9.32
N LYS A 265 -3.45 -15.77 -9.46
CA LYS A 265 -3.44 -17.05 -8.74
C LYS A 265 -2.18 -17.87 -9.03
N LYS A 266 -1.76 -17.95 -10.29
CA LYS A 266 -0.52 -18.64 -10.69
C LYS A 266 0.72 -17.97 -10.09
N HIS A 267 0.77 -16.64 -10.08
CA HIS A 267 1.88 -15.89 -9.50
C HIS A 267 2.01 -16.11 -7.99
N ASP A 268 0.89 -16.19 -7.26
CA ASP A 268 0.90 -16.48 -5.82
C ASP A 268 1.33 -17.93 -5.53
N GLU A 269 0.85 -18.89 -6.32
CA GLU A 269 1.32 -20.29 -6.26
C GLU A 269 2.83 -20.41 -6.55
N ASP A 270 3.34 -19.65 -7.53
CA ASP A 270 4.76 -19.62 -7.89
C ASP A 270 5.61 -18.95 -6.79
N LYS A 271 5.11 -17.88 -6.15
CA LYS A 271 5.73 -17.27 -4.96
C LYS A 271 5.79 -18.23 -3.79
N GLU A 272 4.71 -18.95 -3.50
CA GLU A 272 4.68 -19.93 -2.42
C GLU A 272 5.66 -21.08 -2.68
N LYS A 273 5.72 -21.59 -3.92
CA LYS A 273 6.71 -22.60 -4.34
C LYS A 273 8.14 -22.09 -4.22
N ALA A 274 8.40 -20.84 -4.62
CA ALA A 274 9.71 -20.21 -4.48
C ALA A 274 10.12 -20.08 -3.00
N ALA A 275 9.21 -19.64 -2.12
CA ALA A 275 9.45 -19.54 -0.69
C ALA A 275 9.75 -20.91 -0.05
N LYS A 276 8.97 -21.95 -0.39
CA LYS A 276 9.23 -23.33 0.08
C LYS A 276 10.60 -23.84 -0.39
N LYS A 277 10.98 -23.57 -1.64
CA LYS A 277 12.29 -23.95 -2.20
C LYS A 277 13.45 -23.18 -1.55
N ALA A 278 13.25 -21.91 -1.22
CA ALA A 278 14.23 -21.10 -0.51
C ALA A 278 14.46 -21.63 0.92
N LYS A 279 13.37 -21.92 1.65
CA LYS A 279 13.43 -22.51 3.00
C LYS A 279 14.15 -23.86 3.01
N ALA A 280 13.80 -24.76 2.09
CA ALA A 280 14.48 -26.06 1.97
C ALA A 280 15.99 -25.94 1.66
N LYS A 281 16.40 -24.92 0.87
CA LYS A 281 17.82 -24.64 0.62
C LYS A 281 18.52 -24.13 1.88
N GLN A 282 17.85 -23.30 2.68
CA GLN A 282 18.39 -22.79 3.94
C GLN A 282 18.57 -23.93 4.96
N ASP A 283 17.54 -24.76 5.15
CA ASP A 283 17.60 -25.92 6.06
C ASP A 283 18.74 -26.88 5.68
N LYS A 284 18.95 -27.11 4.39
CA LYS A 284 20.08 -27.94 3.90
C LYS A 284 21.44 -27.32 4.17
N LYS A 285 21.57 -25.98 4.07
CA LYS A 285 22.80 -25.26 4.42
C LYS A 285 23.06 -25.33 5.93
N GLU A 286 22.06 -25.11 6.76
CA GLU A 286 22.16 -25.20 8.22
C GLU A 286 22.55 -26.62 8.67
N ALA A 287 21.93 -27.66 8.10
CA ALA A 287 22.30 -29.05 8.39
C ALA A 287 23.75 -29.37 7.99
N THR A 288 24.24 -28.79 6.89
CA THR A 288 25.63 -28.96 6.45
C THR A 288 26.59 -28.24 7.40
N HIS A 289 26.25 -27.01 7.80
CA HIS A 289 27.04 -26.22 8.74
C HIS A 289 27.13 -26.90 10.11
N GLU A 290 26.03 -27.49 10.59
CA GLU A 290 25.99 -28.24 11.85
C GLU A 290 26.86 -29.51 11.80
N LYS A 291 26.89 -30.22 10.66
CA LYS A 291 27.82 -31.35 10.46
C LYS A 291 29.29 -30.91 10.55
N PHE A 292 29.64 -29.79 9.91
CA PHE A 292 31.00 -29.25 10.00
C PHE A 292 31.36 -28.80 11.42
N ARG A 293 30.42 -28.22 12.16
CA ARG A 293 30.61 -27.85 13.57
C ARG A 293 30.95 -29.07 14.42
N LYS A 294 30.16 -30.14 14.31
CA LYS A 294 30.40 -31.40 15.04
C LYS A 294 31.73 -32.05 14.69
N MET A 295 32.13 -32.04 13.41
CA MET A 295 33.45 -32.55 13.00
C MET A 295 34.60 -31.74 13.63
N ARG A 296 34.52 -30.40 13.63
CA ARG A 296 35.53 -29.56 14.26
C ARG A 296 35.60 -29.75 15.79
N GLU A 297 34.46 -29.94 16.44
CA GLU A 297 34.43 -30.23 17.88
C GLU A 297 35.09 -31.57 18.21
N LYS A 298 34.82 -32.60 17.38
CA LYS A 298 35.49 -33.89 17.50
C LYS A 298 37.00 -33.79 17.28
N GLU A 299 37.43 -33.10 16.23
CA GLU A 299 38.86 -32.88 15.95
C GLU A 299 39.57 -32.15 17.10
N LYS A 300 38.92 -31.13 17.69
CA LYS A 300 39.44 -30.44 18.88
C LYS A 300 39.56 -31.38 20.08
N ALA A 301 38.58 -32.26 20.30
CA ALA A 301 38.60 -33.23 21.39
C ALA A 301 39.73 -34.26 21.19
N ASP A 302 39.87 -34.81 19.98
CA ASP A 302 40.91 -35.77 19.62
C ASP A 302 42.31 -35.14 19.77
N ASN A 303 42.50 -33.89 19.32
CA ASN A 303 43.76 -33.18 19.47
C ASN A 303 44.10 -32.90 20.95
N LYS A 304 43.10 -32.53 21.76
CA LYS A 304 43.27 -32.34 23.22
C LYS A 304 43.71 -33.65 23.89
N GLN A 305 43.09 -34.78 23.53
CA GLN A 305 43.44 -36.09 24.04
C GLN A 305 44.88 -36.47 23.66
N TRP A 306 45.27 -36.24 22.40
CA TRP A 306 46.64 -36.47 21.93
C TRP A 306 47.67 -35.69 22.75
N HIS A 307 47.41 -34.41 23.04
CA HIS A 307 48.31 -33.59 23.87
C HIS A 307 48.44 -34.12 25.30
N ILE A 308 47.36 -34.62 25.90
CA ILE A 308 47.37 -35.23 27.25
C ILE A 308 48.26 -36.49 27.23
N GLU A 309 48.03 -37.40 26.30
CA GLU A 309 48.80 -38.64 26.17
C GLU A 309 50.29 -38.37 25.91
N HIS A 310 50.58 -37.37 25.08
CA HIS A 310 51.96 -36.96 24.79
C HIS A 310 52.65 -36.37 26.03
N ALA A 311 51.94 -35.54 26.81
CA ALA A 311 52.45 -34.99 28.06
C ALA A 311 52.73 -36.08 29.10
N GLU A 312 51.85 -37.09 29.24
CA GLU A 312 52.06 -38.23 30.12
C GLU A 312 53.28 -39.07 29.72
N LYS A 313 53.46 -39.35 28.41
CA LYS A 313 54.66 -40.04 27.91
C LYS A 313 55.94 -39.26 28.25
N HIS A 314 55.93 -37.94 28.12
CA HIS A 314 57.05 -37.10 28.52
C HIS A 314 57.31 -37.13 30.04
N ARG A 315 56.25 -37.15 30.86
CA ARG A 315 56.37 -37.25 32.32
C ARG A 315 56.99 -38.58 32.74
N LYS A 316 56.50 -39.71 32.20
CA LYS A 316 57.05 -41.05 32.45
C LYS A 316 58.54 -41.14 32.06
N LYS A 317 58.92 -40.63 30.89
CA LYS A 317 60.33 -40.56 30.46
C LYS A 317 61.20 -39.73 31.42
N LYS A 318 60.68 -38.62 31.96
CA LYS A 318 61.40 -37.81 32.96
C LYS A 318 61.57 -38.57 34.28
N GLU A 319 60.54 -39.25 34.76
CA GLU A 319 60.60 -40.08 35.98
C GLU A 319 61.59 -41.24 35.82
N GLU A 320 61.57 -41.96 34.69
CA GLU A 320 62.55 -43.02 34.41
C GLU A 320 63.99 -42.48 34.41
N LYS A 321 64.24 -41.33 33.78
CA LYS A 321 65.56 -40.68 33.81
C LYS A 321 65.97 -40.29 35.23
N LYS A 322 65.04 -39.78 36.05
CA LYS A 322 65.29 -39.43 37.46
C LYS A 322 65.62 -40.68 38.29
N ASN A 323 64.85 -41.76 38.13
CA ASN A 323 65.10 -43.03 38.82
C ASN A 323 66.44 -43.67 38.41
N LYS A 324 66.79 -43.64 37.11
CA LYS A 324 68.13 -44.08 36.64
C LYS A 324 69.25 -43.24 37.26
N LYS A 325 69.07 -41.92 37.37
CA LYS A 325 70.05 -41.02 38.00
C LYS A 325 70.19 -41.31 39.50
N ASN A 326 69.08 -41.49 40.23
CA ASN A 326 69.08 -41.83 41.65
C ASN A 326 69.77 -43.18 41.91
N LYS A 327 69.43 -44.25 41.17
CA LYS A 327 70.13 -45.54 41.26
C LYS A 327 71.63 -45.45 40.98
N LYS A 328 72.03 -44.59 40.03
CA LYS A 328 73.45 -44.34 39.75
C LYS A 328 74.13 -43.65 40.94
N MET A 329 73.44 -42.72 41.63
CA MET A 329 73.99 -42.03 42.81
C MET A 329 74.08 -42.97 44.02
N GLU A 330 73.09 -43.84 44.26
CA GLU A 330 73.14 -44.87 45.33
C GLU A 330 74.35 -45.81 45.14
N LYS A 331 74.62 -46.23 43.90
CA LYS A 331 75.76 -47.10 43.58
C LYS A 331 77.14 -46.44 43.79
N TRP A 332 77.20 -45.11 43.88
CA TRP A 332 78.43 -44.37 44.20
C TRP A 332 78.58 -44.12 45.71
N GLY A 333 77.51 -44.30 46.50
CA GLY A 333 77.55 -44.20 47.96
C GLY A 333 78.06 -45.46 48.68
N GLU A 334 78.01 -46.62 48.03
CA GLU A 334 78.45 -47.91 48.60
C GLU A 334 79.93 -48.27 48.30
N SER A 335 80.64 -47.46 47.52
CA SER A 335 82.05 -47.69 47.18
C SER A 335 83.02 -46.75 47.91
N GLY A 336 82.55 -46.10 48.98
CA GLY A 336 83.35 -45.22 49.83
C GLY A 336 83.80 -45.91 51.11
N ASP A 337 84.56 -47.00 51.00
CA ASP A 337 85.49 -47.41 52.06
C ASP A 337 86.70 -46.47 51.96
N TYR A 338 86.80 -45.57 52.93
CA TYR A 338 87.99 -44.78 53.23
C TYR A 338 88.71 -45.39 54.43
#